data_AF-A0AAN8CNM8-F1
#
_entry.id   AF-A0AAN8CNM8-F1
#
_cell.length_a   1.000
_cell.length_b   1.000
_cell.length_c   1.000
_cell.angle_alpha   90.00
_cell.angle_beta   90.00
_cell.angle_gamma   90.00
#
_symmetry.space_group_name_H-M   'P 1'
#
loop_
_entity.id
_entity.type
_entity.pdbx_description
1 polymer ?
#
loop_
_entity_poly.entity_id
_entity_poly.type
_entity_poly.pdbx_seq_one_letter_code
_entity_poly.pdbx_strand_id
1 'polypeptide(L)'
;MSVKHAKSNFSQSQVAETVKRLFGLTASEISSLPSYDDQNFFIDPIEGGKYVLKIMNSKDSKNPALIEVQTHAMSFLHQNGLPAQTALPNISGQLMSLEEIDCGYGSQKYLVRLLTYLPGTTISKVLLTPQLLYETGKMAATMDTILQEMVHPHLAVLERENFIWSLSNLPLLEPYIHLFDGSPLEKVVKSVLYQYKTSVTPKRCNFRKCLNHGDFNDLNVLVQPDGRDGHRISGILDFGDMHSGYYIHELAITIMYMMIEHPKPIEVGGPVLAGWESLLPLNEAEKDCLYVLVLSRFCQSIVLAHYSVSLHPENEEYLMITSKNGCPHSQSAMGARKGAGGEVMVSDRCSIQ
;
A
#
# COMPACT_ATOMS: atom_id res chain seq x y z
N MET A 1 14.04 2.52 -0.11
CA MET A 1 14.86 1.72 -1.03
C MET A 1 15.52 0.59 -0.27
N SER A 2 15.24 -0.63 -0.74
CA SER A 2 15.70 -1.88 -0.17
C SER A 2 17.21 -2.01 -0.35
N VAL A 3 17.91 -2.40 0.71
CA VAL A 3 19.36 -2.68 0.65
C VAL A 3 19.49 -4.16 0.35
N LYS A 4 20.45 -4.52 -0.51
CA LYS A 4 20.77 -5.93 -0.77
C LYS A 4 20.94 -6.67 0.57
N HIS A 5 20.21 -7.76 0.77
CA HIS A 5 20.19 -8.57 2.02
C HIS A 5 19.51 -7.93 3.25
N ALA A 6 18.60 -6.95 3.06
CA ALA A 6 17.78 -6.44 4.17
C ALA A 6 16.54 -7.30 4.47
N LYS A 7 15.97 -7.96 3.46
CA LYS A 7 14.82 -8.86 3.60
C LYS A 7 15.22 -10.10 4.42
N SER A 8 14.44 -10.40 5.45
CA SER A 8 14.62 -11.59 6.27
C SER A 8 14.44 -12.86 5.42
N ASN A 9 15.20 -13.91 5.73
CA ASN A 9 15.09 -15.22 5.07
C ASN A 9 14.96 -16.36 6.09
N PHE A 10 13.90 -16.35 6.88
CA PHE A 10 13.66 -17.39 7.88
C PHE A 10 13.16 -18.66 7.20
N SER A 11 13.71 -19.81 7.58
CA SER A 11 13.17 -21.10 7.20
C SER A 11 11.88 -21.41 7.97
N GLN A 12 11.05 -22.34 7.46
CA GLN A 12 9.88 -22.80 8.21
C GLN A 12 10.25 -23.40 9.58
N SER A 13 11.43 -24.03 9.72
CA SER A 13 11.89 -24.54 11.01
C SER A 13 12.22 -23.41 12.00
N GLN A 14 12.90 -22.35 11.54
CA GLN A 14 13.16 -21.16 12.36
C GLN A 14 11.86 -20.45 12.76
N VAL A 15 10.89 -20.39 11.85
CA VAL A 15 9.55 -19.86 12.14
C VAL A 15 8.84 -20.70 13.20
N ALA A 16 8.81 -22.03 13.06
CA ALA A 16 8.20 -22.92 14.04
C ALA A 16 8.83 -22.76 15.43
N GLU A 17 10.16 -22.70 15.51
CA GLU A 17 10.89 -22.47 16.76
C GLU A 17 10.57 -21.10 17.36
N THR A 18 10.56 -20.05 16.53
CA THR A 18 10.25 -18.68 16.96
C THR A 18 8.82 -18.58 17.50
N VAL A 19 7.84 -19.15 16.81
CA VAL A 19 6.44 -19.16 17.24
C VAL A 19 6.28 -19.90 18.57
N LYS A 20 6.90 -21.07 18.70
CA LYS A 20 6.86 -21.85 19.94
C LYS A 20 7.52 -21.14 21.11
N ARG A 21 8.72 -20.60 20.90
CA ARG A 21 9.51 -19.94 21.94
C ARG A 21 8.91 -18.61 22.38
N LEU A 22 8.46 -17.77 21.44
CA LEU A 22 7.97 -16.44 21.75
C LEU A 22 6.50 -16.44 22.15
N PHE A 23 5.65 -17.25 21.50
CA PHE A 23 4.20 -17.17 21.68
C PHE A 23 3.61 -18.40 22.37
N GLY A 24 4.41 -19.43 22.65
CA GLY A 24 3.92 -20.66 23.29
C GLY A 24 2.99 -21.48 22.39
N LEU A 25 3.03 -21.26 21.07
CA LEU A 25 2.15 -21.90 20.09
C LEU A 25 2.89 -22.99 19.31
N THR A 26 2.22 -24.11 19.07
CA THR A 26 2.76 -25.21 18.28
C THR A 26 2.06 -25.23 16.92
N ALA A 27 2.74 -24.70 15.91
CA ALA A 27 2.19 -24.61 14.55
C ALA A 27 1.94 -26.01 13.96
N SER A 28 0.68 -26.33 13.66
CA SER A 28 0.32 -27.50 12.84
C SER A 28 0.48 -27.25 11.35
N GLU A 29 0.24 -26.00 10.92
CA GLU A 29 0.49 -25.55 9.56
C GLU A 29 1.29 -24.24 9.57
N ILE A 30 2.29 -24.17 8.68
CA ILE A 30 3.05 -22.96 8.39
C ILE A 30 3.12 -22.82 6.87
N SER A 31 2.68 -21.69 6.35
CA SER A 31 2.83 -21.38 4.92
C SER A 31 3.28 -19.93 4.73
N SER A 32 4.14 -19.72 3.74
CA SER A 32 4.60 -18.37 3.38
C SER A 32 3.45 -17.59 2.74
N LEU A 33 3.33 -16.32 3.11
CA LEU A 33 2.41 -15.37 2.48
C LEU A 33 3.20 -14.42 1.57
N PRO A 34 2.57 -13.90 0.50
CA PRO A 34 3.17 -12.87 -0.34
C PRO A 34 3.64 -11.68 0.50
N SER A 35 4.85 -11.21 0.21
CA SER A 35 5.49 -10.12 0.95
C SER A 35 6.62 -9.50 0.13
N TYR A 36 6.77 -8.18 0.25
CA TYR A 36 7.76 -7.40 -0.50
C TYR A 36 9.08 -7.25 0.26
N ASP A 37 9.15 -6.36 1.26
CA ASP A 37 10.38 -6.12 2.06
C ASP A 37 10.48 -7.05 3.29
N ASP A 38 9.35 -7.41 3.90
CA ASP A 38 9.27 -8.26 5.10
C ASP A 38 9.09 -9.75 4.73
N GLN A 39 9.07 -10.64 5.74
CA GLN A 39 8.51 -11.99 5.60
C GLN A 39 7.25 -12.17 6.42
N ASN A 40 6.22 -12.72 5.76
CA ASN A 40 4.92 -13.01 6.35
C ASN A 40 4.67 -14.52 6.29
N PHE A 41 4.24 -15.12 7.41
CA PHE A 41 3.85 -16.52 7.47
C PHE A 41 2.45 -16.65 8.05
N PHE A 42 1.60 -17.43 7.39
CA PHE A 42 0.38 -17.94 7.98
C PHE A 42 0.72 -19.03 8.99
N ILE A 43 0.11 -18.94 10.17
CA ILE A 43 0.30 -19.88 11.28
C ILE A 43 -1.07 -20.40 11.72
N ASP A 44 -1.26 -21.72 11.64
CA ASP A 44 -2.41 -22.45 12.20
C ASP A 44 -1.91 -23.38 13.32
N PRO A 45 -1.98 -22.96 14.59
CA PRO A 45 -1.49 -23.73 15.71
C PRO A 45 -2.53 -24.73 16.25
N ILE A 46 -2.06 -25.83 16.84
CA ILE A 46 -2.94 -26.85 17.45
C ILE A 46 -3.76 -26.28 18.62
N GLU A 47 -3.25 -25.23 19.26
CA GLU A 47 -3.91 -24.52 20.36
C GLU A 47 -5.13 -23.69 19.88
N GLY A 48 -5.25 -23.49 18.57
CA GLY A 48 -6.37 -22.82 17.93
C GLY A 48 -6.14 -21.34 17.60
N GLY A 49 -7.05 -20.81 16.77
CA GLY A 49 -6.91 -19.50 16.15
C GLY A 49 -6.10 -19.56 14.86
N LYS A 50 -5.99 -18.42 14.17
CA LYS A 50 -5.18 -18.27 12.96
C LYS A 50 -4.43 -16.96 13.05
N TYR A 51 -3.16 -16.99 12.67
CA TYR A 51 -2.27 -15.85 12.86
C TYR A 51 -1.41 -15.58 11.64
N VAL A 52 -0.85 -14.37 11.60
CA VAL A 52 0.21 -13.98 10.69
C VAL A 52 1.44 -13.64 11.51
N LEU A 53 2.50 -14.44 11.40
CA LEU A 53 3.81 -14.05 11.92
C LEU A 53 4.44 -13.09 10.90
N LYS A 54 4.69 -11.86 11.33
CA LYS A 54 5.34 -10.83 10.53
C LYS A 54 6.77 -10.61 11.04
N ILE A 55 7.76 -10.82 10.19
CA ILE A 55 9.19 -10.63 10.46
C ILE A 55 9.66 -9.44 9.63
N MET A 56 10.00 -8.33 10.30
CA MET A 56 10.34 -7.08 9.63
C MET A 56 11.73 -7.21 9.03
N ASN A 57 11.98 -6.55 7.91
CA ASN A 57 13.33 -6.44 7.36
C ASN A 57 14.32 -5.81 8.36
N SER A 58 15.61 -6.09 8.21
CA SER A 58 16.64 -5.68 9.18
C SER A 58 16.89 -4.17 9.20
N LYS A 59 16.48 -3.44 8.16
CA LYS A 59 16.60 -1.98 8.11
C LYS A 59 15.51 -1.33 8.94
N ASP A 60 14.25 -1.69 8.73
CA ASP A 60 13.13 -1.12 9.47
C ASP A 60 13.12 -1.58 10.93
N SER A 61 13.69 -2.76 11.20
CA SER A 61 13.95 -3.25 12.56
C SER A 61 14.84 -2.34 13.40
N LYS A 62 15.58 -1.41 12.78
CA LYS A 62 16.37 -0.38 13.49
C LYS A 62 15.52 0.78 14.02
N ASN A 63 14.24 0.86 13.63
CA ASN A 63 13.31 1.90 14.07
C ASN A 63 12.10 1.27 14.80
N PRO A 64 12.29 0.74 16.02
CA PRO A 64 11.22 0.10 16.77
C PRO A 64 10.04 1.03 17.07
N ALA A 65 10.28 2.33 17.27
CA ALA A 65 9.23 3.31 17.52
C ALA A 65 8.26 3.46 16.34
N LEU A 66 8.75 3.36 15.10
CA LEU A 66 7.88 3.35 13.91
C LEU A 66 6.99 2.11 13.90
N ILE A 67 7.56 0.92 14.12
CA ILE A 67 6.80 -0.33 14.12
C ILE A 67 5.81 -0.38 15.29
N GLU A 68 6.16 0.23 16.42
CA GLU A 68 5.26 0.42 17.56
C GLU A 68 4.05 1.28 17.19
N VAL A 69 4.27 2.45 16.58
CA VAL A 69 3.17 3.33 16.12
C VAL A 69 2.27 2.61 15.10
N GLN A 70 2.84 1.86 14.17
CA GLN A 70 2.07 1.04 13.22
C GLN A 70 1.26 -0.05 13.92
N THR A 71 1.84 -0.68 14.94
CA THR A 71 1.17 -1.70 15.77
C THR A 71 0.03 -1.11 16.57
N HIS A 72 0.23 0.09 17.10
CA HIS A 72 -0.80 0.85 17.79
C HIS A 72 -1.93 1.25 16.85
N ALA A 73 -1.63 1.79 15.66
CA ALA A 73 -2.62 2.20 14.68
C ALA A 73 -3.56 1.06 14.27
N MET A 74 -2.99 -0.12 13.99
CA MET A 74 -3.73 -1.36 13.75
C MET A 74 -4.75 -1.66 14.85
N SER A 75 -4.29 -1.65 16.11
CA SER A 75 -5.14 -1.91 17.28
C SER A 75 -6.19 -0.83 17.50
N PHE A 76 -5.82 0.44 17.28
CA PHE A 76 -6.69 1.60 17.43
C PHE A 76 -7.83 1.58 16.41
N LEU A 77 -7.54 1.25 15.14
CA LEU A 77 -8.56 1.07 14.11
C LEU A 77 -9.52 -0.08 14.45
N HIS A 78 -8.97 -1.21 14.91
CA HIS A 78 -9.78 -2.35 15.33
C HIS A 78 -10.74 -1.99 16.47
N GLN A 79 -10.25 -1.29 17.50
CA GLN A 79 -11.05 -0.84 18.65
C GLN A 79 -12.14 0.17 18.24
N ASN A 80 -11.94 0.92 17.16
CA ASN A 80 -12.91 1.85 16.60
C ASN A 80 -13.76 1.22 15.48
N GLY A 81 -13.82 -0.11 15.40
CA GLY A 81 -14.78 -0.85 14.59
C GLY A 81 -14.35 -1.13 13.14
N LEU A 82 -13.12 -0.79 12.74
CA LEU A 82 -12.61 -1.18 11.43
C LEU A 82 -12.02 -2.59 11.45
N PRO A 83 -12.08 -3.33 10.33
CA PRO A 83 -11.52 -4.67 10.25
C PRO A 83 -9.99 -4.60 10.05
N ALA A 84 -9.25 -4.13 11.05
CA ALA A 84 -7.79 -4.11 11.06
C ALA A 84 -7.23 -5.30 11.86
N GLN A 85 -5.99 -5.69 11.55
CA GLN A 85 -5.26 -6.69 12.34
C GLN A 85 -4.96 -6.16 13.75
N THR A 86 -4.78 -7.04 14.73
CA THR A 86 -4.24 -6.67 16.05
C THR A 86 -3.03 -7.53 16.38
N ALA A 87 -2.03 -6.96 17.04
CA ALA A 87 -0.88 -7.73 17.52
C ALA A 87 -1.19 -8.48 18.82
N LEU A 88 -0.67 -9.70 18.93
CA LEU A 88 -0.75 -10.50 20.14
C LEU A 88 0.54 -10.35 20.96
N PRO A 89 0.43 -10.29 22.30
CA PRO A 89 1.60 -10.30 23.15
C PRO A 89 2.29 -11.67 23.09
N ASN A 90 3.61 -11.66 23.18
CA ASN A 90 4.44 -12.83 23.43
C ASN A 90 4.27 -13.31 24.88
N ILE A 91 4.88 -14.44 25.25
CA ILE A 91 4.81 -15.01 26.61
C ILE A 91 5.39 -14.09 27.69
N SER A 92 6.17 -13.09 27.31
CA SER A 92 6.73 -12.04 28.18
C SER A 92 5.84 -10.79 28.25
N GLY A 93 4.67 -10.79 27.60
CA GLY A 93 3.72 -9.67 27.58
C GLY A 93 4.04 -8.55 26.58
N GLN A 94 5.04 -8.73 25.71
CA GLN A 94 5.44 -7.72 24.72
C GLN A 94 4.80 -7.99 23.36
N LEU A 95 4.33 -6.95 22.66
CA LEU A 95 3.72 -7.07 21.33
C LEU A 95 4.72 -7.33 20.20
N MET A 96 6.02 -7.14 20.47
CA MET A 96 7.10 -7.30 19.50
C MET A 96 8.33 -7.87 20.21
N SER A 97 9.14 -8.65 19.48
CA SER A 97 10.42 -9.17 19.96
C SER A 97 11.51 -8.87 18.94
N LEU A 98 12.70 -8.47 19.40
CA LEU A 98 13.85 -8.27 18.53
C LEU A 98 14.69 -9.55 18.51
N GLU A 99 14.61 -10.29 17.41
CA GLU A 99 15.28 -11.58 17.25
C GLU A 99 16.56 -11.43 16.45
N GLU A 100 17.61 -12.10 16.89
CA GLU A 100 18.90 -12.12 16.20
C GLU A 100 19.10 -13.47 15.51
N ILE A 101 19.07 -13.46 14.18
CA ILE A 101 19.06 -14.68 13.35
C ILE A 101 20.00 -14.49 12.15
N ASP A 102 20.77 -15.54 11.86
CA ASP A 102 21.57 -15.62 10.64
C ASP A 102 20.73 -16.18 9.49
N CYS A 103 20.56 -15.36 8.45
CA CYS A 103 19.82 -15.69 7.24
C CYS A 103 20.74 -16.06 6.06
N GLY A 104 21.97 -16.51 6.35
CA GLY A 104 22.97 -16.93 5.36
C GLY A 104 23.93 -15.84 4.92
N TYR A 105 23.84 -14.64 5.51
CA TYR A 105 24.69 -13.49 5.22
C TYR A 105 25.22 -12.83 6.51
N GLY A 106 25.26 -13.60 7.59
CA GLY A 106 25.61 -13.14 8.93
C GLY A 106 24.39 -12.81 9.77
N SER A 107 24.62 -12.80 11.08
CA SER A 107 23.60 -12.49 12.09
C SER A 107 23.06 -11.07 11.92
N GLN A 108 21.73 -10.95 11.79
CA GLN A 108 21.02 -9.67 11.73
C GLN A 108 19.88 -9.66 12.74
N LYS A 109 19.42 -8.45 13.10
CA LYS A 109 18.32 -8.26 14.04
C LYS A 109 17.04 -7.93 13.29
N TYR A 110 15.97 -8.64 13.63
CA TYR A 110 14.66 -8.55 13.02
C TYR A 110 13.59 -8.37 14.08
N LEU A 111 12.73 -7.36 13.94
CA LEU A 111 11.54 -7.25 14.77
C LEU A 111 10.50 -8.28 14.31
N VAL A 112 9.99 -9.06 15.26
CA VAL A 112 9.00 -10.10 15.04
C VAL A 112 7.74 -9.75 15.82
N ARG A 113 6.59 -9.84 15.16
CA ARG A 113 5.27 -9.69 15.81
C ARG A 113 4.30 -10.74 15.28
N LEU A 114 3.38 -11.18 16.14
CA LEU A 114 2.28 -12.06 15.76
C LEU A 114 1.00 -11.23 15.64
N LEU A 115 0.33 -11.33 14.50
CA LEU A 115 -0.90 -10.60 14.20
C LEU A 115 -2.07 -11.56 14.08
N THR A 116 -3.27 -11.10 14.40
CA THR A 116 -4.51 -11.83 14.06
C THR A 116 -4.61 -12.03 12.55
N TYR A 117 -5.06 -13.21 12.13
CA TYR A 117 -5.41 -13.46 10.74
C TYR A 117 -6.79 -12.87 10.41
N LEU A 118 -6.90 -12.12 9.33
CA LEU A 118 -8.17 -11.63 8.81
C LEU A 118 -8.63 -12.51 7.65
N PRO A 119 -9.83 -13.10 7.72
CA PRO A 119 -10.34 -13.92 6.63
C PRO A 119 -10.84 -13.06 5.47
N GLY A 120 -10.64 -13.54 4.25
CA GLY A 120 -11.11 -12.88 3.04
C GLY A 120 -10.19 -13.15 1.85
N THR A 121 -10.56 -12.61 0.71
CA THR A 121 -9.71 -12.53 -0.48
C THR A 121 -9.35 -11.08 -0.74
N THR A 122 -8.23 -10.82 -1.41
CA THR A 122 -7.87 -9.46 -1.84
C THR A 122 -8.93 -8.91 -2.78
N ILE A 123 -9.21 -7.62 -2.70
CA ILE A 123 -10.23 -6.96 -3.52
C ILE A 123 -9.90 -7.02 -5.02
N SER A 124 -8.61 -7.16 -5.39
CA SER A 124 -8.17 -7.44 -6.77
C SER A 124 -8.70 -8.75 -7.37
N LYS A 125 -9.18 -9.68 -6.55
CA LYS A 125 -9.69 -10.99 -7.02
C LYS A 125 -11.20 -11.01 -7.23
N VAL A 126 -11.88 -9.89 -7.07
CA VAL A 126 -13.34 -9.81 -7.23
C VAL A 126 -13.72 -8.73 -8.24
N LEU A 127 -14.93 -8.85 -8.80
CA LEU A 127 -15.47 -7.81 -9.67
C LEU A 127 -15.74 -6.54 -8.86
N LEU A 128 -15.10 -5.43 -9.24
CA LEU A 128 -15.32 -4.12 -8.62
C LEU A 128 -16.64 -3.51 -9.13
N THR A 129 -17.73 -3.76 -8.41
CA THR A 129 -19.02 -3.11 -8.68
C THR A 129 -19.00 -1.64 -8.24
N PRO A 130 -19.86 -0.77 -8.81
CA PRO A 130 -19.97 0.62 -8.35
C PRO A 130 -20.24 0.76 -6.84
N GLN A 131 -21.01 -0.17 -6.26
CA GLN A 131 -21.26 -0.18 -4.83
C GLN A 131 -20.01 -0.53 -4.03
N LEU A 132 -19.24 -1.55 -4.46
CA LEU A 132 -18.00 -1.91 -3.77
C LEU A 132 -16.98 -0.77 -3.85
N LEU A 133 -16.87 -0.10 -5.01
CA LEU A 133 -16.01 1.07 -5.18
C LEU A 133 -16.42 2.24 -4.26
N TYR A 134 -17.72 2.49 -4.12
CA TYR A 134 -18.24 3.46 -3.16
C TYR A 134 -17.87 3.08 -1.71
N GLU A 135 -18.08 1.83 -1.31
CA GLU A 135 -17.71 1.36 0.03
C GLU A 135 -16.19 1.42 0.26
N THR A 136 -15.37 1.18 -0.76
CA THR A 136 -13.90 1.34 -0.68
C THR A 136 -13.50 2.79 -0.42
N GLY A 137 -14.08 3.75 -1.15
CA GLY A 137 -13.82 5.17 -0.91
C GLY A 137 -14.28 5.63 0.47
N LYS A 138 -15.44 5.16 0.91
CA LYS A 138 -15.97 5.43 2.25
C LYS A 138 -15.12 4.82 3.35
N MET A 139 -14.63 3.59 3.16
CA MET A 139 -13.74 2.91 4.11
C MET A 139 -12.42 3.68 4.27
N ALA A 140 -11.81 4.12 3.17
CA ALA A 140 -10.58 4.91 3.21
C ALA A 140 -10.79 6.24 3.97
N ALA A 141 -11.89 6.96 3.70
CA ALA A 141 -12.22 8.18 4.43
C ALA A 141 -12.50 7.93 5.93
N THR A 142 -13.16 6.80 6.25
CA THR A 142 -13.42 6.40 7.64
C THR A 142 -12.12 6.10 8.39
N MET A 143 -11.21 5.37 7.74
CA MET A 143 -9.89 5.06 8.29
C MET A 143 -9.09 6.33 8.60
N ASP A 144 -8.97 7.25 7.64
CA ASP A 144 -8.23 8.49 7.86
C ASP A 144 -8.87 9.36 8.96
N THR A 145 -10.22 9.40 9.02
CA THR A 145 -10.94 10.11 10.09
C THR A 145 -10.64 9.54 11.46
N ILE A 146 -10.63 8.20 11.60
CA ILE A 146 -10.30 7.54 12.87
C ILE A 146 -8.84 7.81 13.21
N LEU A 147 -7.90 7.56 12.29
CA LEU A 147 -6.47 7.76 12.53
C LEU A 147 -6.11 9.20 12.92
N GLN A 148 -6.87 10.20 12.47
CA GLN A 148 -6.67 11.58 12.86
C GLN A 148 -6.86 11.83 14.38
N GLU A 149 -7.68 11.01 15.04
CA GLU A 149 -7.94 11.07 16.48
C GLU A 149 -6.95 10.22 17.29
N MET A 150 -6.04 9.49 16.63
CA MET A 150 -5.05 8.64 17.29
C MET A 150 -4.02 9.49 18.04
N VAL A 151 -3.75 9.13 19.30
CA VAL A 151 -2.72 9.76 20.13
C VAL A 151 -1.66 8.72 20.47
N HIS A 152 -0.40 9.02 20.15
CA HIS A 152 0.73 8.16 20.50
C HIS A 152 1.98 8.99 20.84
N PRO A 153 2.79 8.62 21.86
CA PRO A 153 3.99 9.37 22.25
C PRO A 153 5.02 9.54 21.12
N HIS A 154 5.03 8.60 20.18
CA HIS A 154 5.98 8.54 19.08
C HIS A 154 5.41 8.98 17.72
N LEU A 155 4.26 9.66 17.65
CA LEU A 155 3.64 10.06 16.37
C LEU A 155 4.59 10.78 15.40
N ALA A 156 5.53 11.58 15.91
CA ALA A 156 6.50 12.32 15.09
C ALA A 156 7.37 11.41 14.20
N VAL A 157 7.53 10.11 14.51
CA VAL A 157 8.26 9.17 13.64
C VAL A 157 7.57 8.92 12.30
N LEU A 158 6.29 9.28 12.17
CA LEU A 158 5.54 9.25 10.92
C LEU A 158 5.90 10.42 9.99
N GLU A 159 6.62 11.44 10.47
CA GLU A 159 7.24 12.46 9.62
C GLU A 159 8.51 11.89 8.97
N ARG A 160 8.32 10.99 8.00
CA ARG A 160 9.39 10.24 7.36
C ARG A 160 10.07 11.10 6.29
N GLU A 161 11.23 11.66 6.62
CA GLU A 161 12.02 12.47 5.69
C GLU A 161 12.39 11.68 4.43
N ASN A 162 12.25 12.32 3.26
CA ASN A 162 12.56 11.73 1.95
C ASN A 162 11.93 10.35 1.70
N PHE A 163 10.77 10.09 2.32
CA PHE A 163 10.06 8.84 2.15
C PHE A 163 9.44 8.77 0.75
N ILE A 164 10.06 7.98 -0.12
CA ILE A 164 9.74 7.93 -1.56
C ILE A 164 8.33 7.44 -1.86
N TRP A 165 7.71 6.70 -0.93
CA TRP A 165 6.32 6.25 -1.04
C TRP A 165 5.31 7.35 -0.73
N SER A 166 5.70 8.43 -0.03
CA SER A 166 4.82 9.57 0.20
C SER A 166 4.59 10.36 -1.09
N LEU A 167 3.32 10.60 -1.43
CA LEU A 167 2.96 11.46 -2.58
C LEU A 167 3.40 12.92 -2.41
N SER A 168 3.75 13.36 -1.19
CA SER A 168 4.42 14.64 -0.95
C SER A 168 5.80 14.74 -1.63
N ASN A 169 6.43 13.59 -1.86
CA ASN A 169 7.82 13.45 -2.27
C ASN A 169 7.96 12.95 -3.71
N LEU A 170 6.94 13.13 -4.55
CA LEU A 170 6.97 12.73 -5.97
C LEU A 170 8.24 13.19 -6.73
N PRO A 171 8.81 14.39 -6.49
CA PRO A 171 10.06 14.79 -7.16
C PRO A 171 11.26 13.87 -6.89
N LEU A 172 11.23 13.03 -5.86
CA LEU A 172 12.27 12.02 -5.62
C LEU A 172 12.32 10.94 -6.71
N LEU A 173 11.35 10.88 -7.63
CA LEU A 173 11.38 9.98 -8.78
C LEU A 173 12.31 10.45 -9.89
N GLU A 174 12.70 11.73 -9.93
CA GLU A 174 13.50 12.31 -11.02
C GLU A 174 14.80 11.56 -11.32
N PRO A 175 15.59 11.13 -10.31
CA PRO A 175 16.80 10.37 -10.56
C PRO A 175 16.57 9.01 -11.24
N TYR A 176 15.36 8.45 -11.21
CA TYR A 176 15.03 7.11 -11.73
C TYR A 176 14.44 7.13 -13.14
N ILE A 177 14.23 8.31 -13.73
CA ILE A 177 13.62 8.43 -15.07
C ILE A 177 14.48 7.73 -16.15
N HIS A 178 15.79 7.64 -15.93
CA HIS A 178 16.72 6.94 -16.83
C HIS A 178 16.37 5.45 -17.04
N LEU A 179 15.60 4.84 -16.14
CA LEU A 179 15.11 3.46 -16.29
C LEU A 179 14.14 3.29 -17.47
N PHE A 180 13.68 4.40 -18.05
CA PHE A 180 12.74 4.44 -19.18
C PHE A 180 13.36 4.98 -20.47
N ASP A 181 14.69 5.11 -20.57
CA ASP A 181 15.35 5.70 -21.74
C ASP A 181 14.88 5.03 -23.04
N GLY A 182 14.33 5.84 -23.95
CA GLY A 182 13.79 5.38 -25.24
C GLY A 182 12.35 4.82 -25.19
N SER A 183 11.75 4.71 -24.00
CA SER A 183 10.35 4.30 -23.82
C SER A 183 9.40 5.50 -23.91
N PRO A 184 8.19 5.33 -24.50
CA PRO A 184 7.12 6.34 -24.39
C PRO A 184 6.80 6.74 -22.95
N LEU A 185 7.02 5.84 -21.97
CA LEU A 185 6.78 6.10 -20.55
C LEU A 185 7.66 7.20 -19.98
N GLU A 186 8.87 7.40 -20.51
CA GLU A 186 9.75 8.49 -20.08
C GLU A 186 9.06 9.85 -20.23
N LYS A 187 8.40 10.08 -21.36
CA LYS A 187 7.64 11.31 -21.65
C LYS A 187 6.43 11.45 -20.73
N VAL A 188 5.77 10.33 -20.41
CA VAL A 188 4.63 10.29 -19.48
C VAL A 188 5.06 10.74 -18.09
N VAL A 189 6.09 10.09 -17.52
CA VAL A 189 6.58 10.38 -16.17
C VAL A 189 7.09 11.82 -16.07
N LYS A 190 7.86 12.31 -17.06
CA LYS A 190 8.32 13.71 -17.12
C LYS A 190 7.15 14.70 -17.14
N SER A 191 6.11 14.42 -17.93
CA SER A 191 4.92 15.27 -18.01
C SER A 191 4.17 15.34 -16.69
N VAL A 192 3.97 14.21 -16.01
CA VAL A 192 3.28 14.16 -14.71
C VAL A 192 4.10 14.88 -13.63
N LEU A 193 5.42 14.69 -13.59
CA LEU A 193 6.29 15.42 -12.67
C LEU A 193 6.22 16.94 -12.88
N TYR A 194 6.20 17.38 -14.14
CA TYR A 194 6.01 18.80 -14.46
C TYR A 194 4.64 19.32 -14.00
N GLN A 195 3.56 18.58 -14.27
CA GLN A 195 2.21 18.93 -13.82
C GLN A 195 2.11 18.97 -12.29
N TYR A 196 2.74 18.02 -11.59
CA TYR A 196 2.79 18.01 -10.14
C TYR A 196 3.47 19.27 -9.60
N LYS A 197 4.67 19.61 -10.13
CA LYS A 197 5.43 20.79 -9.73
C LYS A 197 4.68 22.11 -9.98
N THR A 198 3.89 22.18 -11.05
CA THR A 198 3.20 23.42 -11.47
C THR A 198 1.78 23.55 -10.93
N SER A 199 1.09 22.44 -10.66
CA SER A 199 -0.34 22.43 -10.29
C SER A 199 -0.58 22.02 -8.84
N VAL A 200 0.20 21.05 -8.32
CA VAL A 200 0.00 20.49 -6.98
C VAL A 200 0.85 21.21 -5.94
N THR A 201 2.17 21.33 -6.17
CA THR A 201 3.10 21.96 -5.20
C THR A 201 2.64 23.36 -4.74
N PRO A 202 2.20 24.28 -5.62
CA PRO A 202 1.77 25.61 -5.19
C PRO A 202 0.50 25.62 -4.33
N LYS A 203 -0.36 24.61 -4.46
CA LYS A 203 -1.64 24.50 -3.74
C LYS A 203 -1.55 23.69 -2.45
N ARG A 204 -0.44 22.98 -2.23
CA ARG A 204 -0.25 22.04 -1.12
C ARG A 204 -0.49 22.65 0.26
N CYS A 205 -0.15 23.92 0.48
CA CYS A 205 -0.39 24.60 1.76
C CYS A 205 -1.87 24.68 2.15
N ASN A 206 -2.79 24.50 1.20
CA ASN A 206 -4.24 24.48 1.43
C ASN A 206 -4.80 23.06 1.60
N PHE A 207 -3.98 22.01 1.48
CA PHE A 207 -4.44 20.64 1.71
C PHE A 207 -4.57 20.37 3.21
N ARG A 208 -5.57 19.56 3.57
CA ARG A 208 -5.76 19.14 4.96
C ARG A 208 -4.84 17.96 5.27
N LYS A 209 -4.06 18.09 6.34
CA LYS A 209 -3.13 17.06 6.81
C LYS A 209 -3.90 15.90 7.45
N CYS A 210 -3.35 14.69 7.33
CA CYS A 210 -3.80 13.52 8.06
C CYS A 210 -2.63 12.55 8.33
N LEU A 211 -2.90 11.48 9.07
CA LEU A 211 -2.05 10.29 9.11
C LEU A 211 -2.52 9.32 8.03
N ASN A 212 -1.71 9.15 7.00
CA ASN A 212 -2.01 8.24 5.90
C ASN A 212 -1.68 6.80 6.30
N HIS A 213 -2.52 5.86 5.88
CA HIS A 213 -2.10 4.47 5.73
C HIS A 213 -0.96 4.40 4.70
N GLY A 214 -1.07 5.18 3.63
CA GLY A 214 -0.04 5.37 2.61
C GLY A 214 0.02 4.28 1.55
N ASP A 215 -0.85 3.27 1.66
CA ASP A 215 -0.87 2.11 0.77
C ASP A 215 -2.21 1.34 0.83
N PHE A 216 -3.33 2.07 0.92
CA PHE A 216 -4.67 1.47 0.86
C PHE A 216 -4.98 1.01 -0.59
N ASN A 217 -4.41 -0.14 -0.95
CA ASN A 217 -4.38 -0.70 -2.30
C ASN A 217 -5.20 -2.00 -2.45
N ASP A 218 -5.26 -2.51 -3.67
CA ASP A 218 -6.05 -3.68 -4.09
C ASP A 218 -5.60 -5.02 -3.49
N LEU A 219 -4.37 -5.11 -2.99
CA LEU A 219 -3.81 -6.28 -2.32
C LEU A 219 -3.94 -6.19 -0.79
N ASN A 220 -4.04 -4.98 -0.25
CA ASN A 220 -4.12 -4.70 1.18
C ASN A 220 -5.57 -4.58 1.69
N VAL A 221 -6.55 -4.53 0.80
CA VAL A 221 -7.98 -4.57 1.15
C VAL A 221 -8.52 -5.97 0.93
N LEU A 222 -9.01 -6.58 2.01
CA LEU A 222 -9.70 -7.87 1.95
C LEU A 222 -11.21 -7.68 1.85
N VAL A 223 -11.85 -8.61 1.15
CA VAL A 223 -13.30 -8.68 1.01
C VAL A 223 -13.83 -10.09 1.28
N GLN A 224 -15.11 -10.14 1.66
CA GLN A 224 -15.89 -11.36 1.79
C GLN A 224 -17.25 -11.23 1.14
N PRO A 225 -17.87 -12.33 0.68
CA PRO A 225 -19.26 -12.34 0.25
C PRO A 225 -20.16 -11.78 1.34
N ASP A 226 -21.07 -10.86 0.99
CA ASP A 226 -21.97 -10.20 1.93
C ASP A 226 -23.27 -10.97 2.21
N GLY A 227 -23.38 -12.20 1.69
CA GLY A 227 -24.58 -13.03 1.76
C GLY A 227 -25.58 -12.78 0.64
N ARG A 228 -25.28 -11.84 -0.27
CA ARG A 228 -25.93 -11.64 -1.57
C ARG A 228 -24.90 -11.90 -2.67
N ASP A 229 -25.17 -11.42 -3.89
CA ASP A 229 -24.21 -11.43 -5.00
C ASP A 229 -23.13 -10.33 -4.88
N GLY A 230 -22.89 -9.81 -3.67
CA GLY A 230 -22.01 -8.69 -3.37
C GLY A 230 -20.83 -9.06 -2.48
N HIS A 231 -19.96 -8.08 -2.24
CA HIS A 231 -18.81 -8.20 -1.37
C HIS A 231 -18.81 -7.03 -0.37
N ARG A 232 -18.37 -7.31 0.86
CA ARG A 232 -18.09 -6.29 1.88
C ARG A 232 -16.61 -6.32 2.23
N ILE A 233 -16.04 -5.17 2.57
CA ILE A 233 -14.68 -5.07 3.08
C ILE A 233 -14.61 -5.79 4.43
N SER A 234 -13.66 -6.71 4.55
CA SER A 234 -13.47 -7.59 5.71
C SER A 234 -12.07 -7.50 6.30
N GLY A 235 -11.17 -6.71 5.71
CA GLY A 235 -9.82 -6.55 6.23
C GLY A 235 -9.07 -5.38 5.63
N ILE A 236 -8.26 -4.72 6.45
CA ILE A 236 -7.26 -3.74 6.06
C ILE A 236 -5.92 -4.26 6.56
N LEU A 237 -4.98 -4.43 5.65
CA LEU A 237 -3.67 -5.03 5.88
C LEU A 237 -2.55 -4.02 5.65
N ASP A 238 -1.40 -4.34 6.23
CA ASP A 238 -0.08 -3.73 5.97
C ASP A 238 0.06 -2.21 6.18
N PHE A 239 0.32 -1.84 7.43
CA PHE A 239 0.57 -0.48 7.86
C PHE A 239 2.05 -0.05 7.72
N GLY A 240 2.86 -0.76 6.93
CA GLY A 240 4.31 -0.50 6.78
C GLY A 240 4.65 0.88 6.21
N ASP A 241 3.77 1.43 5.37
CA ASP A 241 3.94 2.69 4.66
C ASP A 241 3.26 3.89 5.33
N MET A 242 2.77 3.71 6.56
CA MET A 242 2.19 4.81 7.33
C MET A 242 3.15 5.99 7.42
N HIS A 243 2.60 7.19 7.23
CA HIS A 243 3.33 8.45 7.30
C HIS A 243 2.37 9.63 7.47
N SER A 244 2.93 10.78 7.89
CA SER A 244 2.20 12.05 7.90
C SER A 244 2.03 12.55 6.46
N GLY A 245 0.79 12.83 6.07
CA GLY A 245 0.46 13.25 4.72
C GLY A 245 -0.79 14.13 4.68
N TYR A 246 -1.63 13.89 3.68
CA TYR A 246 -2.83 14.68 3.42
C TYR A 246 -3.95 13.75 2.98
N TYR A 247 -5.18 14.08 3.33
CA TYR A 247 -6.37 13.29 3.01
C TYR A 247 -6.47 12.97 1.51
N ILE A 248 -6.18 13.97 0.67
CA ILE A 248 -6.23 13.82 -0.78
C ILE A 248 -5.20 12.82 -1.33
N HIS A 249 -4.12 12.54 -0.59
CA HIS A 249 -3.13 11.54 -1.00
C HIS A 249 -3.66 10.12 -0.84
N GLU A 250 -4.35 9.81 0.27
CA GLU A 250 -4.91 8.46 0.46
C GLU A 250 -5.98 8.19 -0.61
N LEU A 251 -6.87 9.16 -0.83
CA LEU A 251 -7.87 9.07 -1.89
C LEU A 251 -7.25 8.84 -3.28
N ALA A 252 -6.20 9.58 -3.63
CA ALA A 252 -5.52 9.41 -4.91
C ALA A 252 -4.87 8.01 -5.04
N ILE A 253 -4.32 7.48 -3.95
CA ILE A 253 -3.77 6.12 -3.88
C ILE A 253 -4.89 5.10 -4.10
N THR A 254 -5.97 5.19 -3.34
CA THR A 254 -7.13 4.29 -3.44
C THR A 254 -7.72 4.28 -4.86
N ILE A 255 -7.96 5.45 -5.46
CA ILE A 255 -8.51 5.54 -6.82
C ILE A 255 -7.57 4.86 -7.83
N MET A 256 -6.26 5.10 -7.74
CA MET A 256 -5.28 4.51 -8.66
C MET A 256 -5.33 2.97 -8.61
N TYR A 257 -5.29 2.38 -7.41
CA TYR A 257 -5.29 0.92 -7.27
C TYR A 257 -6.65 0.28 -7.61
N MET A 258 -7.76 0.99 -7.45
CA MET A 258 -9.04 0.48 -7.97
C MET A 258 -9.11 0.61 -9.50
N MET A 259 -8.43 1.60 -10.09
CA MET A 259 -8.36 1.81 -11.53
C MET A 259 -7.60 0.68 -12.25
N ILE A 260 -6.54 0.12 -11.65
CA ILE A 260 -5.75 -0.95 -12.27
C ILE A 260 -6.50 -2.29 -12.36
N GLU A 261 -7.45 -2.53 -11.45
CA GLU A 261 -8.21 -3.77 -11.38
C GLU A 261 -9.53 -3.70 -12.15
N HIS A 262 -9.92 -2.52 -12.63
CA HIS A 262 -11.17 -2.34 -13.35
C HIS A 262 -10.95 -2.27 -14.87
N PRO A 263 -11.70 -3.05 -15.69
CA PRO A 263 -11.53 -3.06 -17.15
C PRO A 263 -11.83 -1.71 -17.81
N LYS A 264 -12.54 -0.81 -17.11
CA LYS A 264 -12.81 0.56 -17.54
C LYS A 264 -12.37 1.56 -16.45
N PRO A 265 -11.08 1.88 -16.33
CA PRO A 265 -10.54 2.64 -15.21
C PRO A 265 -11.19 4.00 -15.00
N ILE A 266 -11.58 4.68 -16.08
CA ILE A 266 -12.18 6.01 -15.98
C ILE A 266 -13.52 6.01 -15.23
N GLU A 267 -14.22 4.87 -15.21
CA GLU A 267 -15.50 4.70 -14.49
C GLU A 267 -15.29 4.52 -12.96
N VAL A 268 -14.06 4.28 -12.50
CA VAL A 268 -13.74 3.99 -11.09
C VAL A 268 -13.75 5.22 -10.20
N GLY A 269 -13.18 6.33 -10.70
CA GLY A 269 -12.91 7.50 -9.87
C GLY A 269 -14.18 8.10 -9.26
N GLY A 270 -15.29 8.12 -10.02
CA GLY A 270 -16.57 8.68 -9.57
C GLY A 270 -17.15 7.99 -8.34
N PRO A 271 -17.42 6.67 -8.38
CA PRO A 271 -17.93 5.92 -7.22
C PRO A 271 -17.02 6.00 -5.99
N VAL A 272 -15.70 5.84 -6.15
CA VAL A 272 -14.74 5.94 -5.01
C VAL A 272 -14.77 7.35 -4.41
N LEU A 273 -14.73 8.40 -5.23
CA LEU A 273 -14.83 9.78 -4.77
C LEU A 273 -16.17 10.04 -4.05
N ALA A 274 -17.29 9.53 -4.57
CA ALA A 274 -18.59 9.67 -3.93
C ALA A 274 -18.63 9.01 -2.54
N GLY A 275 -18.02 7.83 -2.40
CA GLY A 275 -17.86 7.15 -1.11
C GLY A 275 -17.04 7.98 -0.13
N TRP A 276 -15.91 8.51 -0.59
CA TRP A 276 -15.03 9.36 0.19
C TRP A 276 -15.72 10.65 0.66
N GLU A 277 -16.29 11.42 -0.27
CA GLU A 277 -16.92 12.72 0.02
C GLU A 277 -18.21 12.59 0.85
N SER A 278 -18.77 11.38 0.97
CA SER A 278 -19.87 11.12 1.92
C SER A 278 -19.48 11.36 3.38
N LEU A 279 -18.17 11.34 3.70
CA LEU A 279 -17.62 11.60 5.02
C LEU A 279 -16.65 12.80 5.04
N LEU A 280 -15.78 12.89 4.03
CA LEU A 280 -14.73 13.91 3.94
C LEU A 280 -14.82 14.67 2.61
N PRO A 281 -15.75 15.63 2.47
CA PRO A 281 -15.84 16.49 1.29
C PRO A 281 -14.49 17.15 1.00
N LEU A 282 -14.04 17.14 -0.25
CA LEU A 282 -12.78 17.76 -0.64
C LEU A 282 -12.91 19.28 -0.67
N ASN A 283 -11.84 19.98 -0.29
CA ASN A 283 -11.75 21.42 -0.53
C ASN A 283 -11.35 21.71 -1.99
N GLU A 284 -11.48 22.96 -2.43
CA GLU A 284 -11.21 23.34 -3.82
C GLU A 284 -9.79 23.01 -4.28
N ALA A 285 -8.78 23.24 -3.42
CA ALA A 285 -7.40 22.94 -3.75
C ALA A 285 -7.16 21.44 -3.94
N GLU A 286 -7.76 20.61 -3.09
CA GLU A 286 -7.69 19.15 -3.15
C GLU A 286 -8.40 18.62 -4.42
N LYS A 287 -9.61 19.11 -4.72
CA LYS A 287 -10.36 18.76 -5.94
C LYS A 287 -9.58 19.06 -7.20
N ASP A 288 -9.04 20.27 -7.29
CA ASP A 288 -8.24 20.73 -8.44
C ASP A 288 -7.00 19.85 -8.70
N CYS A 289 -6.47 19.22 -7.65
CA CYS A 289 -5.23 18.45 -7.71
C CYS A 289 -5.45 16.94 -7.83
N LEU A 290 -6.65 16.43 -7.54
CA LEU A 290 -6.92 15.00 -7.44
C LEU A 290 -6.48 14.22 -8.67
N TYR A 291 -6.85 14.70 -9.87
CA TYR A 291 -6.49 14.03 -11.12
C TYR A 291 -4.97 13.91 -11.30
N VAL A 292 -4.21 14.99 -11.03
CA VAL A 292 -2.75 14.97 -11.14
C VAL A 292 -2.15 14.06 -10.07
N LEU A 293 -2.72 14.01 -8.86
CA LEU A 293 -2.27 13.13 -7.79
C LEU A 293 -2.50 11.64 -8.11
N VAL A 294 -3.63 11.28 -8.75
CA VAL A 294 -3.87 9.92 -9.24
C VAL A 294 -2.82 9.52 -10.28
N LEU A 295 -2.56 10.38 -11.27
CA LEU A 295 -1.48 10.16 -12.25
C LEU A 295 -0.10 10.09 -11.60
N SER A 296 0.12 10.85 -10.53
CA SER A 296 1.35 10.86 -9.76
C SER A 296 1.58 9.51 -9.08
N ARG A 297 0.54 8.91 -8.50
CA ARG A 297 0.65 7.57 -7.91
C ARG A 297 0.87 6.48 -8.96
N PHE A 298 0.26 6.58 -10.15
CA PHE A 298 0.59 5.71 -11.29
C PHE A 298 2.09 5.78 -11.63
N CYS A 299 2.62 7.00 -11.80
CA CYS A 299 4.04 7.19 -12.11
C CYS A 299 4.95 6.66 -11.00
N GLN A 300 4.60 6.94 -9.74
CA GLN A 300 5.35 6.44 -8.58
C GLN A 300 5.38 4.91 -8.56
N SER A 301 4.25 4.24 -8.74
CA SER A 301 4.18 2.78 -8.78
C SER A 301 5.01 2.19 -9.93
N ILE A 302 4.89 2.73 -11.14
CA ILE A 302 5.64 2.24 -12.32
C ILE A 302 7.15 2.45 -12.13
N VAL A 303 7.58 3.66 -11.73
CA VAL A 303 9.00 3.97 -11.52
C VAL A 303 9.61 3.07 -10.46
N LEU A 304 8.92 2.89 -9.33
CA LEU A 304 9.40 2.05 -8.25
C LEU A 304 9.40 0.57 -8.62
N ALA A 305 8.40 0.07 -9.35
CA ALA A 305 8.39 -1.30 -9.88
C ALA A 305 9.62 -1.56 -10.77
N HIS A 306 9.87 -0.70 -11.77
CA HIS A 306 11.05 -0.83 -12.64
C HIS A 306 12.37 -0.77 -11.88
N TYR A 307 12.47 0.12 -10.89
CA TYR A 307 13.64 0.19 -10.02
C TYR A 307 13.83 -1.10 -9.22
N SER A 308 12.76 -1.63 -8.62
CA SER A 308 12.80 -2.87 -7.85
C SER A 308 13.19 -4.07 -8.73
N VAL A 309 12.68 -4.15 -9.97
CA VAL A 309 13.10 -5.17 -10.94
C VAL A 309 14.58 -5.04 -11.29
N SER A 310 15.12 -3.82 -11.41
CA SER A 310 16.55 -3.63 -11.68
C SER A 310 17.45 -4.15 -10.55
N LEU A 311 16.95 -4.19 -9.32
CA LEU A 311 17.64 -4.73 -8.14
C LEU A 311 17.42 -6.25 -7.96
N HIS A 312 16.23 -6.72 -8.32
CA HIS A 312 15.73 -8.07 -8.09
C HIS A 312 15.05 -8.64 -9.35
N PRO A 313 15.82 -8.84 -10.43
CA PRO A 313 15.27 -9.30 -11.71
C PRO A 313 14.56 -10.66 -11.59
N GLU A 314 14.96 -11.49 -10.62
CA GLU A 314 14.33 -12.77 -10.31
C GLU A 314 12.87 -12.67 -9.86
N ASN A 315 12.43 -11.49 -9.38
CA ASN A 315 11.08 -11.24 -8.87
C ASN A 315 10.21 -10.44 -9.85
N GLU A 316 10.64 -10.27 -11.10
CA GLU A 316 9.98 -9.39 -12.08
C GLU A 316 8.47 -9.62 -12.21
N GLU A 317 8.04 -10.88 -12.26
CA GLU A 317 6.63 -11.22 -12.43
C GLU A 317 5.75 -10.61 -11.35
N TYR A 318 6.16 -10.71 -10.08
CA TYR A 318 5.45 -10.15 -8.93
C TYR A 318 5.57 -8.62 -8.88
N LEU A 319 6.78 -8.09 -9.10
CA LEU A 319 7.05 -6.65 -8.98
C LEU A 319 6.36 -5.82 -10.07
N MET A 320 6.08 -6.44 -11.22
CA MET A 320 5.48 -5.76 -12.35
C MET A 320 3.96 -5.93 -12.45
N ILE A 321 3.29 -6.63 -11.53
CA ILE A 321 1.82 -6.85 -11.58
C ILE A 321 1.10 -5.51 -11.74
N THR A 322 1.36 -4.57 -10.82
CA THR A 322 0.75 -3.24 -10.85
C THR A 322 1.15 -2.44 -12.08
N SER A 323 2.42 -2.52 -12.51
CA SER A 323 2.93 -1.76 -13.66
C SER A 323 2.31 -2.25 -14.98
N LYS A 324 2.20 -3.57 -15.16
CA LYS A 324 1.62 -4.21 -16.35
C LYS A 324 0.14 -3.82 -16.51
N ASN A 325 -0.62 -3.85 -15.41
CA ASN A 325 -2.03 -3.49 -15.43
C ASN A 325 -2.22 -1.96 -15.52
N GLY A 326 -1.38 -1.17 -14.85
CA GLY A 326 -1.53 0.29 -14.79
C GLY A 326 -1.01 1.08 -16.00
N CYS A 327 -0.05 0.54 -16.76
CA CYS A 327 0.59 1.24 -17.88
C CYS A 327 -0.40 1.62 -19.01
N PRO A 328 -1.28 0.73 -19.49
CA PRO A 328 -2.32 1.10 -20.48
C PRO A 328 -3.24 2.22 -19.96
N HIS A 329 -3.59 2.17 -18.68
CA HIS A 329 -4.55 3.08 -18.07
C HIS A 329 -3.97 4.48 -17.85
N SER A 330 -2.71 4.60 -17.44
CA SER A 330 -1.98 5.87 -17.35
C SER A 330 -1.94 6.59 -18.71
N GLN A 331 -1.68 5.86 -19.79
CA GLN A 331 -1.67 6.40 -21.15
C GLN A 331 -3.07 6.84 -21.61
N SER A 332 -4.10 6.01 -21.38
CA SER A 332 -5.50 6.35 -21.72
C SER A 332 -6.03 7.56 -20.93
N ALA A 333 -5.75 7.63 -19.63
CA ALA A 333 -6.19 8.73 -18.77
C ALA A 333 -5.62 10.08 -19.23
N MET A 334 -4.37 10.11 -19.69
CA MET A 334 -3.76 11.30 -20.28
C MET A 334 -4.31 11.63 -21.68
N GLY A 335 -4.68 10.62 -22.47
CA GLY A 335 -5.34 10.79 -23.76
C GLY A 335 -6.73 11.43 -23.62
N ALA A 336 -7.51 11.03 -22.61
CA ALA A 336 -8.84 11.57 -22.34
C ALA A 336 -8.84 13.08 -22.01
N ARG A 337 -7.79 13.59 -21.35
CA ARG A 337 -7.65 15.04 -21.08
C ARG A 337 -7.28 15.83 -22.34
N LYS A 338 -6.55 15.24 -23.29
CA LYS A 338 -6.25 15.88 -24.58
C LYS A 338 -7.50 15.97 -25.49
N GLY A 339 -8.45 15.06 -25.35
CA GLY A 339 -9.75 15.12 -26.05
C GLY A 339 -10.63 16.32 -25.65
N ALA A 340 -10.38 16.94 -24.48
CA ALA A 340 -11.08 18.13 -24.02
C ALA A 340 -10.39 19.45 -24.43
N GLY A 341 -9.29 19.39 -25.18
CA GLY A 341 -8.58 20.57 -25.66
C GLY A 341 -7.44 20.25 -26.62
N GLY A 342 -7.74 20.27 -27.93
CA GLY A 342 -6.76 20.38 -29.01
C GLY A 342 -6.20 19.06 -29.56
N GLU A 343 -6.47 18.83 -30.85
CA GLU A 343 -6.01 17.71 -31.69
C GLU A 343 -4.50 17.46 -31.61
N VAL A 344 -4.10 16.17 -31.59
CA VAL A 344 -3.20 15.56 -32.61
C VAL A 344 -3.49 14.05 -32.68
N MET A 345 -3.80 13.57 -33.89
CA MET A 345 -3.90 12.15 -34.26
C MET A 345 -2.57 11.41 -34.10
N VAL A 346 -2.61 10.19 -33.56
CA VAL A 346 -1.71 9.10 -33.99
C VAL A 346 -2.50 7.80 -34.00
N SER A 347 -2.77 7.31 -35.22
CA SER A 347 -3.12 5.93 -35.56
C SER A 347 -1.91 5.01 -35.27
N ASP A 348 -1.93 3.70 -35.13
CA ASP A 348 -2.79 2.62 -35.60
C ASP A 348 -2.53 1.39 -34.71
N ARG A 349 -3.55 0.53 -34.63
CA ARG A 349 -3.53 -0.94 -34.56
C ARG A 349 -2.23 -1.65 -34.16
N CYS A 350 -2.35 -2.52 -33.15
CA CYS A 350 -1.83 -3.88 -33.29
C CYS A 350 -2.70 -4.85 -32.49
N SER A 351 -3.57 -5.56 -33.21
CA SER A 351 -4.16 -6.83 -32.79
C SER A 351 -3.04 -7.86 -32.68
N ILE A 352 -3.06 -8.74 -31.66
CA ILE A 352 -2.67 -10.15 -31.76
C ILE A 352 -3.37 -10.89 -30.60
N GLN A 353 -3.77 -12.12 -30.93
CA GLN A 353 -4.61 -13.10 -30.23
C GLN A 353 -4.25 -13.42 -28.80
#